data_AF-A0A4V6S0X8-F1
#
_entry.id   AF-A0A4V6S0X8-F1
#
_cell.length_a   1.000
_cell.length_b   1.000
_cell.length_c   1.000
_cell.angle_alpha   90.00
_cell.angle_beta   90.00
_cell.angle_gamma   90.00
#
_symmetry.space_group_name_H-M   'P 1'
#
loop_
_entity.id
_entity.type
_entity.pdbx_description
1 polymer ?
#
loop_
_entity_poly.entity_id
_entity_poly.type
_entity_poly.pdbx_seq_one_letter_code
_entity_poly.pdbx_strand_id
1 'polypeptide(L)'
;MELGEGSSLHPKIKEEQLIEVGHTILLRLPSGELRTLKLEKESTINLGKFGTFNSSELVGQPYGLTYDITDKKLKIIPPRTIQEVEDTDATNELINDGQFVQPLTSEEIETLKKSGLPAQEIIRKQIEQHANYSLKTEYSKEKYKKRKEAKYSKGFTTVIPTLFNVCEYWFNKDQNRLRDIRPDSLSQILNMAGVRQGGRYLVVDDASGIVVAGIIQRLGGKGRLVTICDIDSPPAYPCMTHMNFTKEYTSVMSSLNWATADEAYTPILASSEPPAGTFKSEGQKTRLNKRKVASETLLQNREELFAGEFDGYV
;
A
#
# COMPACT_ATOMS: atom_id res chain seq x y z
N MET A 1 40.61 3.80 36.12
CA MET A 1 39.44 4.46 35.53
C MET A 1 39.06 3.57 34.36
N GLU A 2 38.20 2.58 34.64
CA GLU A 2 37.81 1.54 33.67
C GLU A 2 36.91 2.15 32.59
N LEU A 3 37.26 1.85 31.34
CA LEU A 3 36.49 2.22 30.16
C LEU A 3 35.26 1.31 30.09
N GLY A 4 34.09 1.89 30.40
CA GLY A 4 32.82 1.19 30.31
C GLY A 4 32.48 0.81 28.87
N GLU A 5 32.23 -0.47 28.65
CA GLU A 5 31.72 -1.02 27.39
C GLU A 5 30.35 -0.39 27.07
N GLY A 6 30.30 0.38 25.99
CA GLY A 6 29.07 0.94 25.45
C GLY A 6 28.20 -0.17 24.88
N SER A 7 27.18 -0.58 25.64
CA SER A 7 26.07 -1.38 25.14
C SER A 7 25.42 -0.67 23.94
N SER A 8 25.65 -1.20 22.73
CA SER A 8 24.96 -0.77 21.51
C SER A 8 23.49 -1.20 21.61
N LEU A 9 22.67 -0.36 22.22
CA LEU A 9 21.22 -0.50 22.22
C LEU A 9 20.72 -0.32 20.78
N HIS A 10 20.55 -1.42 20.06
CA HIS A 10 19.77 -1.41 18.82
C HIS A 10 18.38 -0.83 19.14
N PRO A 11 17.88 0.15 18.36
CA PRO A 11 16.55 0.70 18.59
C PRO A 11 15.53 -0.43 18.50
N LYS A 12 14.75 -0.62 19.58
CA LYS A 12 13.64 -1.59 19.58
C LYS A 12 12.68 -1.20 18.46
N ILE A 13 12.59 -2.03 17.43
CA ILE A 13 11.60 -1.90 16.36
C ILE A 13 10.23 -1.92 17.04
N LYS A 14 9.43 -0.86 16.88
CA LYS A 14 8.05 -0.85 17.39
C LYS A 14 7.27 -1.99 16.71
N GLU A 15 6.43 -2.70 17.45
CA GLU A 15 5.60 -3.82 16.93
C GLU A 15 4.82 -3.43 15.66
N GLU A 16 4.45 -2.16 15.52
CA GLU A 16 3.79 -1.55 14.34
C GLU A 16 4.61 -1.62 13.03
N GLN A 17 5.88 -2.04 13.07
CA GLN A 17 6.75 -2.16 11.88
C GLN A 17 6.97 -3.61 11.44
N LEU A 18 6.31 -4.58 12.09
CA LEU A 18 6.36 -5.97 11.68
C LEU A 18 5.18 -6.31 10.76
N ILE A 19 5.43 -7.26 9.87
CA ILE A 19 4.42 -7.78 8.97
C ILE A 19 3.56 -8.81 9.72
N GLU A 20 2.25 -8.60 9.76
CA GLU A 20 1.31 -9.50 10.43
C GLU A 20 0.33 -10.17 9.46
N VAL A 21 -0.31 -11.23 9.94
CA VAL A 21 -1.39 -11.91 9.20
C VAL A 21 -2.60 -10.98 9.09
N GLY A 22 -3.19 -10.89 7.91
CA GLY A 22 -4.31 -9.99 7.61
C GLY A 22 -3.89 -8.63 7.06
N HIS A 23 -2.62 -8.24 7.21
CA HIS A 23 -2.10 -7.01 6.63
C HIS A 23 -2.12 -7.06 5.10
N THR A 24 -2.53 -5.96 4.50
CA THR A 24 -2.27 -5.65 3.11
C THR A 24 -0.88 -5.03 3.01
N ILE A 25 0.03 -5.68 2.29
CA ILE A 25 1.41 -5.21 2.12
C ILE A 25 1.65 -4.69 0.70
N LEU A 26 2.50 -3.68 0.61
CA LEU A 26 3.00 -3.16 -0.66
C LEU A 26 4.34 -3.85 -0.98
N LEU A 27 4.49 -4.34 -2.21
CA LEU A 27 5.70 -4.94 -2.71
C LEU A 27 6.26 -4.10 -3.85
N ARG A 28 7.49 -3.63 -3.72
CA ARG A 28 8.24 -2.99 -4.80
C ARG A 28 8.97 -4.05 -5.59
N LEU A 29 8.59 -4.19 -6.86
CA LEU A 29 9.23 -5.10 -7.79
C LEU A 29 10.57 -4.51 -8.29
N PRO A 30 11.45 -5.33 -8.89
CA PRO A 30 12.72 -4.86 -9.45
C PRO A 30 12.54 -3.85 -10.60
N SER A 31 11.35 -3.83 -11.23
CA SER A 31 10.97 -2.80 -12.21
C SER A 31 10.67 -1.43 -11.59
N GLY A 32 10.51 -1.34 -10.27
CA GLY A 32 10.03 -0.16 -9.56
C GLY A 32 8.50 -0.13 -9.37
N GLU A 33 7.76 -0.99 -10.09
CA GLU A 33 6.31 -1.12 -9.94
C GLU A 33 5.93 -1.59 -8.52
N LEU A 34 4.93 -0.95 -7.92
CA LEU A 34 4.35 -1.38 -6.65
C LEU A 34 3.17 -2.34 -6.90
N ARG A 35 3.12 -3.42 -6.15
CA ARG A 35 1.98 -4.35 -6.10
C ARG A 35 1.46 -4.48 -4.68
N THR A 36 0.17 -4.80 -4.55
CA THR A 36 -0.47 -5.04 -3.26
C THR A 36 -0.79 -6.51 -3.11
N LEU A 37 -0.64 -7.06 -1.90
CA LEU A 37 -1.17 -8.37 -1.56
C LEU A 37 -1.71 -8.36 -0.13
N LYS A 38 -2.77 -9.12 0.11
CA LYS A 38 -3.27 -9.37 1.45
C LYS A 38 -2.65 -10.65 1.98
N LEU A 39 -2.02 -10.58 3.14
CA LEU A 39 -1.44 -11.75 3.80
C LEU A 39 -2.53 -12.56 4.48
N GLU A 40 -2.63 -13.83 4.09
CA GLU A 40 -3.47 -14.82 4.75
C GLU A 40 -2.57 -15.86 5.42
N LYS A 41 -3.11 -16.56 6.42
CA LYS A 41 -2.34 -17.57 7.14
C LYS A 41 -2.05 -18.77 6.23
N GLU A 42 -0.78 -19.16 6.12
CA GLU A 42 -0.32 -20.38 5.43
C GLU A 42 -0.77 -20.48 3.96
N SER A 43 -0.94 -19.33 3.29
CA SER A 43 -1.27 -19.28 1.86
C SER A 43 0.00 -19.23 0.99
N THR A 44 -0.08 -19.81 -0.21
CA THR A 44 0.95 -19.68 -1.25
C THR A 44 0.66 -18.44 -2.09
N ILE A 45 1.58 -17.47 -2.05
CA ILE A 45 1.48 -16.22 -2.80
C ILE A 45 2.13 -16.42 -4.17
N ASN A 46 1.46 -15.94 -5.21
CA ASN A 46 1.94 -15.99 -6.59
C ASN A 46 2.19 -14.57 -7.12
N LEU A 47 3.43 -14.27 -7.47
CA LEU A 47 3.84 -13.00 -8.09
C LEU A 47 4.00 -13.13 -9.62
N GLY A 48 3.40 -14.13 -10.24
CA GLY A 48 3.47 -14.39 -11.67
C GLY A 48 4.89 -14.76 -12.10
N LYS A 49 5.50 -13.94 -12.98
CA LYS A 49 6.84 -14.20 -13.53
C LYS A 49 7.96 -14.23 -12.48
N PHE A 50 7.73 -13.63 -11.31
CA PHE A 50 8.72 -13.57 -10.23
C PHE A 50 8.74 -14.84 -9.37
N GLY A 51 7.69 -15.66 -9.45
CA GLY A 51 7.60 -16.94 -8.75
C GLY A 51 6.55 -16.96 -7.65
N THR A 52 6.57 -18.04 -6.88
CA THR A 52 5.65 -18.31 -5.77
C THR A 52 6.43 -18.50 -4.48
N PHE A 53 5.85 -18.12 -3.34
CA PHE A 53 6.46 -18.32 -2.02
C PHE A 53 5.37 -18.48 -0.94
N ASN A 54 5.74 -18.94 0.26
CA ASN A 54 4.80 -19.08 1.38
C ASN A 54 4.67 -17.77 2.17
N SER A 55 3.43 -17.35 2.44
CA SER A 55 3.10 -16.20 3.30
C SER A 55 3.78 -16.26 4.67
N SER A 56 3.97 -17.45 5.25
CA SER A 56 4.57 -17.62 6.58
C SER A 56 5.99 -17.06 6.71
N GLU A 57 6.72 -16.94 5.61
CA GLU A 57 8.10 -16.43 5.63
C GLU A 57 8.18 -14.90 5.74
N LEU A 58 7.09 -14.18 5.43
CA LEU A 58 7.01 -12.74 5.62
C LEU A 58 6.49 -12.34 7.00
N VAL A 59 5.71 -13.20 7.65
CA VAL A 59 5.10 -12.89 8.95
C VAL A 59 6.19 -12.73 10.01
N GLY A 60 6.13 -11.66 10.79
CA GLY A 60 7.09 -11.32 11.84
C GLY A 60 8.38 -10.66 11.33
N GLN A 61 8.54 -10.48 10.02
CA GLN A 61 9.67 -9.75 9.46
C GLN A 61 9.40 -8.23 9.43
N PRO A 62 10.43 -7.39 9.57
CA PRO A 62 10.27 -5.95 9.38
C PRO A 62 10.02 -5.61 7.91
N TYR A 63 9.28 -4.53 7.67
CA TYR A 63 9.20 -3.94 6.33
C TYR A 63 10.54 -3.34 5.89
N GLY A 64 10.72 -3.19 4.57
CA GLY A 64 11.89 -2.57 3.96
C GLY A 64 12.95 -3.57 3.50
N LEU A 65 12.80 -4.85 3.83
CA LEU A 65 13.71 -5.91 3.40
C LEU A 65 13.45 -6.29 1.94
N THR A 66 14.55 -6.52 1.22
CA THR A 66 14.54 -7.09 -0.13
C THR A 66 14.73 -8.59 -0.06
N TYR A 67 13.86 -9.34 -0.72
CA TYR A 67 13.88 -10.79 -0.78
C TYR A 67 14.14 -11.27 -2.20
N ASP A 68 14.88 -12.37 -2.37
CA ASP A 68 14.93 -13.15 -3.60
C ASP A 68 14.13 -14.45 -3.43
N ILE A 69 13.36 -14.82 -4.46
CA ILE A 69 12.54 -16.02 -4.45
C ILE A 69 13.35 -17.18 -5.03
N THR A 70 13.75 -18.14 -4.17
CA THR A 70 14.43 -19.38 -4.56
C THR A 70 13.67 -20.58 -4.02
N ASP A 71 13.24 -21.51 -4.88
CA ASP A 71 12.58 -22.77 -4.49
C ASP A 71 11.41 -22.59 -3.51
N LYS A 72 10.57 -21.57 -3.75
CA LYS A 72 9.42 -21.18 -2.90
C LYS A 72 9.78 -20.63 -1.52
N LYS A 73 11.06 -20.35 -1.28
CA LYS A 73 11.58 -19.69 -0.09
C LYS A 73 12.11 -18.29 -0.42
N LEU A 74 12.14 -17.44 0.59
CA LEU A 74 12.58 -16.06 0.57
C LEU A 74 13.95 -15.98 1.22
N LYS A 75 14.92 -15.48 0.46
CA LYS A 75 16.26 -15.16 0.96
C LYS A 75 16.41 -13.65 1.05
N ILE A 76 16.77 -13.13 2.22
CA ILE A 76 17.03 -11.71 2.40
C ILE A 76 18.30 -11.34 1.61
N ILE A 77 18.20 -10.32 0.78
CA ILE A 77 19.33 -9.73 0.05
C ILE A 77 19.80 -8.51 0.83
N PRO A 78 21.09 -8.42 1.20
CA PRO A 78 21.60 -7.23 1.85
C PRO A 78 21.53 -6.02 0.89
N PRO A 79 21.31 -4.81 1.42
CA PRO A 79 21.34 -3.61 0.60
C PRO A 79 22.70 -3.49 -0.09
N ARG A 80 22.68 -3.07 -1.35
CA ARG A 80 23.92 -2.83 -2.09
C ARG A 80 24.59 -1.59 -1.54
N THR A 81 25.90 -1.67 -1.35
CA THR A 81 26.72 -0.49 -1.12
C THR A 81 26.58 0.44 -2.33
N ILE A 82 26.35 1.72 -2.07
CA ILE A 82 26.38 2.75 -3.12
C ILE A 82 27.79 2.73 -3.69
N GLN A 83 27.92 2.34 -4.96
CA GLN A 83 29.16 2.45 -5.70
C GLN A 83 29.12 3.78 -6.45
N GLU A 84 30.11 4.63 -6.19
CA GLU A 84 30.32 5.81 -7.02
C GLU A 84 30.76 5.32 -8.40
N VAL A 85 30.01 5.75 -9.41
CA VAL A 85 30.33 5.45 -10.80
C VAL A 85 31.37 6.48 -11.23
N GLU A 86 32.61 6.06 -11.41
CA GLU A 86 33.66 6.94 -11.92
C GLU A 86 33.40 7.27 -13.38
N ASP A 87 33.51 8.56 -13.70
CA ASP A 87 33.41 9.02 -15.08
C ASP A 87 34.67 8.63 -15.87
N THR A 88 34.44 8.18 -17.09
CA THR A 88 35.49 7.73 -18.02
C THR A 88 35.38 8.52 -19.31
N ASP A 89 36.49 8.67 -20.05
CA ASP A 89 36.53 9.33 -21.36
C ASP A 89 35.82 8.53 -22.49
N ALA A 90 35.13 7.44 -22.13
CA ALA A 90 34.39 6.63 -23.10
C ALA A 90 33.25 7.47 -23.71
N THR A 91 33.14 7.42 -25.04
CA THR A 91 32.06 8.06 -25.80
C THR A 91 31.27 7.01 -26.59
N ASN A 92 30.05 7.35 -27.00
CA ASN A 92 29.22 6.51 -27.85
C ASN A 92 29.56 6.64 -29.35
N GLU A 93 30.61 7.37 -29.73
CA GLU A 93 30.96 7.68 -31.12
C GLU A 93 31.19 6.42 -31.98
N LEU A 94 31.76 5.38 -31.37
CA LEU A 94 32.05 4.10 -32.05
C LEU A 94 30.95 3.05 -31.87
N ILE A 95 29.80 3.41 -31.29
CA ILE A 95 28.68 2.48 -31.05
C ILE A 95 27.67 2.57 -32.20
N ASN A 96 27.67 1.55 -33.07
CA ASN A 96 26.69 1.41 -34.13
C ASN A 96 25.54 0.48 -33.71
N ASP A 97 24.30 0.85 -34.06
CA ASP A 97 23.10 0.03 -33.87
C ASP A 97 23.01 -1.06 -34.94
N GLY A 98 23.89 -2.08 -34.83
CA GLY A 98 23.85 -3.27 -35.68
C GLY A 98 22.80 -4.30 -35.24
N GLN A 99 22.34 -5.15 -36.17
CA GLN A 99 21.35 -6.21 -35.87
C GLN A 99 21.85 -7.30 -34.90
N PHE A 100 23.17 -7.44 -34.71
CA PHE A 100 23.79 -8.52 -33.92
C PHE A 100 24.51 -8.05 -32.64
N VAL A 101 24.08 -6.94 -32.04
CA VAL A 101 24.71 -6.41 -30.81
C VAL A 101 24.57 -7.36 -29.60
N GLN A 102 23.50 -8.15 -29.56
CA GLN A 102 23.27 -9.17 -28.54
C GLN A 102 23.08 -10.55 -29.21
N PRO A 103 24.13 -11.39 -29.33
CA PRO A 103 24.08 -12.70 -29.96
C PRO A 103 23.19 -13.71 -29.23
N LEU A 104 23.10 -13.63 -27.90
CA LEU A 104 22.27 -14.53 -27.09
C LEU A 104 20.79 -14.36 -27.45
N THR A 105 20.19 -15.43 -27.98
CA THR A 105 18.81 -15.43 -28.44
C THR A 105 17.82 -15.42 -27.27
N SER A 106 16.56 -15.05 -27.54
CA SER A 106 15.50 -15.12 -26.53
C SER A 106 15.26 -16.54 -26.03
N GLU A 107 15.36 -17.54 -26.91
CA GLU A 107 15.16 -18.95 -26.57
C GLU A 107 16.24 -19.46 -25.61
N GLU A 108 17.51 -19.12 -25.86
CA GLU A 108 18.61 -19.45 -24.95
C GLU A 108 18.46 -18.74 -23.60
N ILE A 109 17.95 -17.51 -23.57
CA ILE A 109 17.65 -16.83 -22.31
C ILE A 109 16.53 -17.55 -21.55
N GLU A 110 15.54 -18.09 -22.24
CA GLU A 110 14.48 -18.87 -21.61
C GLU A 110 14.97 -20.22 -21.10
N THR A 111 15.87 -20.91 -21.80
CA THR A 111 16.47 -22.15 -21.30
C THR A 111 17.31 -21.89 -20.05
N LEU A 112 18.10 -20.80 -20.02
CA LEU A 112 18.84 -20.38 -18.82
C LEU A 112 17.92 -20.03 -17.64
N LYS A 113 16.75 -19.47 -17.90
CA LYS A 113 15.74 -19.23 -16.85
C LYS A 113 15.12 -20.53 -16.32
N LYS A 114 14.82 -21.46 -17.22
CA LYS A 114 14.22 -22.76 -16.89
C LYS A 114 15.20 -23.67 -16.14
N SER A 115 16.50 -23.56 -16.40
CA SER A 115 17.53 -24.30 -15.67
C SER A 115 17.76 -23.79 -14.24
N GLY A 116 17.10 -22.72 -13.82
CA GLY A 116 17.19 -22.19 -12.46
C GLY A 116 18.46 -21.39 -12.16
N LEU A 117 19.21 -20.96 -13.20
CA LEU A 117 20.38 -20.10 -13.00
C LEU A 117 19.98 -18.78 -12.32
N PRO A 118 20.81 -18.27 -11.39
CA PRO A 118 20.55 -17.00 -10.73
C PRO A 118 20.60 -15.85 -11.74
N ALA A 119 19.80 -14.81 -11.49
CA ALA A 119 19.68 -13.67 -12.40
C ALA A 119 21.04 -13.01 -12.71
N GLN A 120 21.94 -12.96 -11.73
CA GLN A 120 23.29 -12.40 -11.87
C GLN A 120 24.12 -13.13 -12.94
N GLU A 121 24.06 -14.46 -13.00
CA GLU A 121 24.78 -15.25 -14.01
C GLU A 121 24.18 -15.06 -15.40
N ILE A 122 22.86 -14.94 -15.51
CA ILE A 122 22.18 -14.65 -16.80
C ILE A 122 22.59 -13.25 -17.32
N ILE A 123 22.76 -12.29 -16.42
CA ILE A 123 23.21 -10.95 -16.77
C ILE A 123 24.69 -10.97 -17.16
N ARG A 124 25.54 -11.70 -16.42
CA ARG A 124 26.96 -11.85 -16.71
C ARG A 124 27.20 -12.43 -18.11
N LYS A 125 26.56 -13.55 -18.44
CA LYS A 125 26.64 -14.16 -19.79
C LYS A 125 26.20 -13.20 -20.90
N GLN A 126 25.15 -12.42 -20.66
CA GLN A 126 24.71 -11.39 -21.61
C GLN A 126 25.70 -10.25 -21.77
N ILE A 127 26.44 -9.88 -20.72
CA ILE A 127 27.47 -8.85 -20.78
C ILE A 127 28.68 -9.38 -21.56
N GLU A 128 29.12 -10.61 -21.27
CA GLU A 128 30.26 -11.26 -21.95
C GLU A 128 30.05 -11.39 -23.46
N GLN A 129 28.81 -11.66 -23.89
CA GLN A 129 28.48 -11.81 -25.31
C GLN A 129 28.08 -10.49 -26.00
N HIS A 130 27.95 -9.39 -25.27
CA HIS A 130 27.47 -8.12 -25.86
C HIS A 130 28.62 -7.40 -26.58
N ALA A 131 28.56 -7.36 -27.91
CA ALA A 131 29.64 -6.86 -28.78
C ALA A 131 30.17 -5.46 -28.39
N ASN A 132 29.26 -4.53 -28.07
CA ASN A 132 29.62 -3.14 -27.80
C ASN A 132 29.59 -2.78 -26.31
N TYR A 133 29.69 -3.74 -25.38
CA TYR A 133 29.51 -3.44 -23.95
C TYR A 133 30.71 -2.68 -23.37
N SER A 134 31.91 -3.03 -23.80
CA SER A 134 33.17 -2.39 -23.39
C SER A 134 33.24 -0.93 -23.82
N LEU A 135 32.69 -0.59 -24.99
CA LEU A 135 32.66 0.76 -25.56
C LEU A 135 31.69 1.73 -24.84
N LYS A 136 30.84 1.22 -23.95
CA LYS A 136 29.87 2.04 -23.24
C LYS A 136 30.52 2.83 -22.11
N THR A 137 29.98 4.02 -21.88
CA THR A 137 30.25 4.79 -20.65
C THR A 137 29.83 4.02 -19.41
N GLU A 138 30.44 4.30 -18.26
CA GLU A 138 30.10 3.61 -17.01
C GLU A 138 28.62 3.80 -16.62
N TYR A 139 28.05 5.00 -16.78
CA TYR A 139 26.61 5.20 -16.59
C TYR A 139 25.74 4.37 -17.55
N SER A 140 26.19 4.18 -18.79
CA SER A 140 25.47 3.36 -19.77
C SER A 140 25.55 1.86 -19.43
N LYS A 141 26.69 1.41 -18.89
CA LYS A 141 26.86 0.04 -18.36
C LYS A 141 25.95 -0.19 -17.15
N GLU A 142 25.90 0.76 -16.22
CA GLU A 142 25.05 0.69 -15.02
C GLU A 142 23.56 0.72 -15.36
N LYS A 143 23.14 1.63 -16.26
CA LYS A 143 21.78 1.66 -16.81
C LYS A 143 21.39 0.34 -17.47
N TYR A 144 22.33 -0.27 -18.22
CA TYR A 144 22.10 -1.58 -18.83
C TYR A 144 21.93 -2.68 -17.77
N LYS A 145 22.81 -2.75 -16.76
CA LYS A 145 22.71 -3.71 -15.66
C LYS A 145 21.37 -3.57 -14.94
N LYS A 146 21.01 -2.36 -14.49
CA LYS A 146 19.75 -2.07 -13.80
C LYS A 146 18.52 -2.52 -14.59
N ARG A 147 18.50 -2.27 -15.91
CA ARG A 147 17.41 -2.74 -16.78
C ARG A 147 17.33 -4.26 -16.87
N LYS A 148 18.48 -4.95 -16.93
CA LYS A 148 18.52 -6.41 -17.02
C LYS A 148 18.16 -7.05 -15.67
N GLU A 149 18.61 -6.48 -14.56
CA GLU A 149 18.17 -6.85 -13.21
C GLU A 149 16.65 -6.71 -13.05
N ALA A 150 16.08 -5.59 -13.46
CA ALA A 150 14.63 -5.39 -13.46
C ALA A 150 13.85 -6.47 -14.25
N LYS A 151 14.49 -7.06 -15.26
CA LYS A 151 13.90 -8.09 -16.13
C LYS A 151 14.09 -9.51 -15.62
N TYR A 152 15.23 -9.82 -15.00
CA TYR A 152 15.64 -11.19 -14.66
C TYR A 152 15.61 -11.49 -13.16
N SER A 153 15.74 -10.49 -12.31
CA SER A 153 15.67 -10.67 -10.85
C SER A 153 14.26 -11.10 -10.46
N LYS A 154 14.19 -12.12 -9.60
CA LYS A 154 12.95 -12.67 -9.04
C LYS A 154 12.65 -12.14 -7.65
N GLY A 155 13.33 -11.06 -7.25
CA GLY A 155 13.17 -10.46 -5.93
C GLY A 155 12.07 -9.41 -5.85
N PHE A 156 11.78 -8.97 -4.63
CA PHE A 156 10.89 -7.84 -4.33
C PHE A 156 11.30 -7.21 -3.00
N THR A 157 10.89 -5.97 -2.75
CA THR A 157 11.11 -5.28 -1.47
C THR A 157 9.78 -5.02 -0.79
N THR A 158 9.65 -5.36 0.48
CA THR A 158 8.45 -5.03 1.26
C THR A 158 8.44 -3.54 1.58
N VAL A 159 7.30 -2.88 1.39
CA VAL A 159 7.14 -1.43 1.60
C VAL A 159 6.07 -1.22 2.67
N ILE A 160 6.38 -0.35 3.62
CA ILE A 160 5.45 0.04 4.69
C ILE A 160 4.24 0.75 4.05
N PRO A 161 3.00 0.39 4.41
CA PRO A 161 1.79 1.06 3.92
C PRO A 161 1.56 2.43 4.60
N THR A 162 2.47 3.37 4.38
CA THR A 162 2.27 4.76 4.81
C THR A 162 1.27 5.46 3.88
N LEU A 163 0.63 6.55 4.33
CA LEU A 163 -0.25 7.35 3.46
C LEU A 163 0.45 7.77 2.16
N PHE A 164 1.73 8.14 2.25
CA PHE A 164 2.54 8.47 1.09
C PHE A 164 2.64 7.30 0.12
N ASN A 165 3.04 6.10 0.60
CA ASN A 165 3.23 4.93 -0.24
C ASN A 165 1.91 4.41 -0.84
N VAL A 166 0.80 4.50 -0.09
CA VAL A 166 -0.53 4.11 -0.57
C VAL A 166 -1.05 5.10 -1.62
N CYS A 167 -0.86 6.41 -1.40
CA CYS A 167 -1.21 7.44 -2.37
C CYS A 167 -0.36 7.29 -3.65
N GLU A 168 0.96 7.11 -3.53
CA GLU A 168 1.87 6.87 -4.66
C GLU A 168 1.48 5.60 -5.44
N TYR A 169 1.14 4.51 -4.74
CA TYR A 169 0.66 3.28 -5.36
C TYR A 169 -0.58 3.51 -6.21
N TRP A 170 -1.61 4.13 -5.63
CA TRP A 170 -2.88 4.36 -6.34
C TRP A 170 -2.75 5.39 -7.45
N PHE A 171 -1.99 6.46 -7.24
CA PHE A 171 -1.75 7.46 -8.28
C PHE A 171 -1.08 6.85 -9.51
N ASN A 172 -0.03 6.03 -9.32
CA ASN A 172 0.66 5.38 -10.44
C ASN A 172 -0.16 4.26 -11.10
N LYS A 173 -1.06 3.61 -10.34
CA LYS A 173 -1.89 2.51 -10.85
C LYS A 173 -3.16 3.00 -11.56
N ASP A 174 -3.83 4.00 -11.00
CA ASP A 174 -5.14 4.50 -11.42
C ASP A 174 -5.34 5.93 -10.88
N GLN A 175 -4.68 6.92 -11.50
CA GLN A 175 -4.73 8.32 -11.05
C GLN A 175 -6.16 8.91 -11.05
N ASN A 176 -7.00 8.50 -12.01
CA ASN A 176 -8.36 9.01 -12.17
C ASN A 176 -9.23 8.65 -10.97
N ARG A 177 -9.00 7.45 -10.39
CA ARG A 177 -9.66 6.99 -9.17
C ARG A 177 -9.35 7.88 -7.95
N LEU A 178 -8.18 8.51 -7.92
CA LEU A 178 -7.78 9.47 -6.89
C LEU A 178 -8.15 10.91 -7.25
N ARG A 179 -8.89 11.16 -8.35
CA ARG A 179 -9.15 12.52 -8.86
C ARG A 179 -7.86 13.31 -9.07
N ASP A 180 -6.81 12.63 -9.54
CA ASP A 180 -5.47 13.19 -9.76
C ASP A 180 -4.81 13.77 -8.49
N ILE A 181 -5.28 13.40 -7.29
CA ILE A 181 -4.64 13.76 -6.03
C ILE A 181 -3.31 13.02 -5.91
N ARG A 182 -2.22 13.78 -6.05
CA ARG A 182 -0.86 13.33 -5.77
C ARG A 182 -0.51 13.41 -4.28
N PRO A 183 0.57 12.73 -3.82
CA PRO A 183 0.99 12.78 -2.44
C PRO A 183 1.29 14.19 -1.90
N ASP A 184 1.87 15.07 -2.74
CA ASP A 184 2.12 16.48 -2.42
C ASP A 184 0.81 17.24 -2.20
N SER A 185 -0.15 17.13 -3.12
CA SER A 185 -1.47 17.76 -3.00
C SER A 185 -2.23 17.26 -1.78
N LEU A 186 -2.22 15.96 -1.52
CA LEU A 186 -2.84 15.36 -0.34
C LEU A 186 -2.26 15.94 0.95
N SER A 187 -0.94 16.11 1.01
CA SER A 187 -0.28 16.69 2.17
C SER A 187 -0.74 18.14 2.43
N GLN A 188 -0.94 18.92 1.36
CA GLN A 188 -1.44 20.30 1.46
C GLN A 188 -2.91 20.34 1.88
N ILE A 189 -3.76 19.49 1.32
CA ILE A 189 -5.18 19.37 1.72
C ILE A 189 -5.28 19.15 3.23
N LEU A 190 -4.57 18.15 3.77
CA LEU A 190 -4.63 17.81 5.19
C LEU A 190 -4.03 18.92 6.09
N ASN A 191 -3.01 19.65 5.62
CA ASN A 191 -2.40 20.75 6.35
C ASN A 191 -3.28 21.99 6.37
N MET A 192 -3.84 22.38 5.22
CA MET A 192 -4.72 23.54 5.10
C MET A 192 -6.04 23.34 5.85
N ALA A 193 -6.55 22.10 5.89
CA ALA A 193 -7.70 21.72 6.72
C ALA A 193 -7.39 21.63 8.23
N GLY A 194 -6.14 21.85 8.64
CA GLY A 194 -5.76 21.84 10.05
C GLY A 194 -5.93 20.47 10.72
N VAL A 195 -5.79 19.38 9.97
CA VAL A 195 -6.06 18.03 10.46
C VAL A 195 -5.02 17.63 11.52
N ARG A 196 -5.49 17.43 12.76
CA ARG A 196 -4.71 17.09 13.95
C ARG A 196 -5.46 16.13 14.86
N GLN A 197 -4.73 15.43 15.71
CA GLN A 197 -5.30 14.52 16.69
C GLN A 197 -6.32 15.23 17.59
N GLY A 198 -7.45 14.57 17.87
CA GLY A 198 -8.53 15.09 18.70
C GLY A 198 -9.50 16.05 17.99
N GLY A 199 -9.20 16.47 16.76
CA GLY A 199 -10.07 17.36 16.00
C GLY A 199 -11.32 16.65 15.47
N ARG A 200 -12.31 17.46 15.08
CA ARG A 200 -13.59 17.03 14.52
C ARG A 200 -13.74 17.52 13.09
N TYR A 201 -13.85 16.59 12.15
CA TYR A 201 -13.82 16.91 10.72
C TYR A 201 -15.05 16.37 9.98
N LEU A 202 -15.51 17.13 9.00
CA LEU A 202 -16.52 16.73 8.03
C LEU A 202 -15.83 16.59 6.66
N VAL A 203 -16.05 15.47 5.97
CA VAL A 203 -15.40 15.21 4.68
C VAL A 203 -16.35 14.68 3.61
N VAL A 204 -16.17 15.14 2.38
CA VAL A 204 -16.75 14.52 1.17
C VAL A 204 -15.60 13.97 0.33
N ASP A 205 -15.51 12.64 0.20
CA ASP A 205 -14.40 11.97 -0.49
C ASP A 205 -14.91 11.11 -1.66
N ASP A 206 -14.70 11.60 -2.88
CA ASP A 206 -14.88 10.89 -4.16
C ASP A 206 -13.53 10.54 -4.81
N ALA A 207 -12.49 10.38 -3.99
CA ALA A 207 -11.12 9.99 -4.36
C ALA A 207 -10.76 8.63 -3.73
N SER A 208 -11.72 7.71 -3.70
CA SER A 208 -11.60 6.35 -3.15
C SER A 208 -11.17 6.27 -1.68
N GLY A 209 -11.44 7.32 -0.90
CA GLY A 209 -11.14 7.34 0.52
C GLY A 209 -9.70 7.69 0.85
N ILE A 210 -8.92 8.26 -0.08
CA ILE A 210 -7.52 8.64 0.20
C ILE A 210 -7.44 9.83 1.15
N VAL A 211 -8.40 10.77 1.06
CA VAL A 211 -8.48 11.92 1.96
C VAL A 211 -8.96 11.45 3.33
N VAL A 212 -9.99 10.60 3.36
CA VAL A 212 -10.46 9.93 4.58
C VAL A 212 -9.33 9.16 5.27
N ALA A 213 -8.56 8.37 4.51
CA ALA A 213 -7.40 7.64 5.05
C ALA A 213 -6.36 8.61 5.66
N GLY A 214 -6.11 9.74 5.00
CA GLY A 214 -5.23 10.78 5.52
C GLY A 214 -5.71 11.40 6.83
N ILE A 215 -7.01 11.68 6.94
CA ILE A 215 -7.62 12.21 8.16
C ILE A 215 -7.53 11.18 9.29
N ILE A 216 -7.97 9.95 9.05
CA ILE A 216 -7.94 8.86 10.04
C ILE A 216 -6.52 8.58 10.53
N GLN A 217 -5.53 8.57 9.64
CA GLN A 217 -4.13 8.40 10.03
C GLN A 217 -3.67 9.51 11.00
N ARG A 218 -4.04 10.77 10.75
CA ARG A 218 -3.64 11.91 11.61
C ARG A 218 -4.43 11.98 12.92
N LEU A 219 -5.70 11.56 12.92
CA LEU A 219 -6.50 11.44 14.14
C LEU A 219 -5.94 10.37 15.08
N GLY A 220 -5.47 9.25 14.52
CA GLY A 220 -4.87 8.16 15.30
C GLY A 220 -5.82 7.59 16.35
N GLY A 221 -7.10 7.44 16.00
CA GLY A 221 -8.14 6.93 16.90
C GLY A 221 -8.66 7.93 17.95
N LYS A 222 -8.21 9.18 17.94
CA LYS A 222 -8.74 10.24 18.82
C LYS A 222 -9.29 11.41 18.01
N GLY A 223 -10.49 11.84 18.34
CA GLY A 223 -11.23 12.87 17.62
C GLY A 223 -12.42 12.26 16.90
N ARG A 224 -12.85 12.89 15.81
CA ARG A 224 -14.08 12.50 15.12
C ARG A 224 -14.02 12.81 13.62
N LEU A 225 -14.50 11.87 12.81
CA LEU A 225 -14.68 12.05 11.38
C LEU A 225 -16.11 11.68 10.97
N VAL A 226 -16.81 12.63 10.36
CA VAL A 226 -18.09 12.37 9.68
C VAL A 226 -17.85 12.47 8.18
N THR A 227 -18.23 11.43 7.45
CA THR A 227 -18.17 11.43 5.99
C THR A 227 -19.56 11.60 5.39
N ILE A 228 -19.69 12.36 4.30
CA ILE A 228 -20.92 12.44 3.50
C ILE A 228 -20.68 11.71 2.18
N CYS A 229 -21.63 10.88 1.77
CA CYS A 229 -21.53 10.07 0.55
C CYS A 229 -22.84 10.06 -0.27
N ASP A 230 -22.75 9.64 -1.52
CA ASP A 230 -23.90 9.57 -2.44
C ASP A 230 -24.75 8.31 -2.26
N ILE A 231 -24.29 7.35 -1.45
CA ILE A 231 -24.90 6.02 -1.34
C ILE A 231 -25.57 5.82 0.02
N ASP A 232 -26.63 5.01 0.07
CA ASP A 232 -27.39 4.75 1.31
C ASP A 232 -26.66 3.87 2.33
N SER A 233 -25.59 3.20 1.92
CA SER A 233 -24.73 2.40 2.77
C SER A 233 -23.42 3.13 3.08
N PRO A 234 -22.68 2.76 4.14
CA PRO A 234 -21.35 3.27 4.34
C PRO A 234 -20.47 3.09 3.09
N PRO A 235 -19.74 4.14 2.66
CA PRO A 235 -18.93 4.10 1.45
C PRO A 235 -17.82 3.07 1.56
N ALA A 236 -17.60 2.33 0.48
CA ALA A 236 -16.40 1.54 0.34
C ALA A 236 -15.25 2.52 0.08
N TYR A 237 -14.24 2.54 0.96
CA TYR A 237 -13.02 3.32 0.81
C TYR A 237 -11.84 2.39 0.46
N PRO A 238 -11.61 2.05 -0.82
CA PRO A 238 -10.56 1.13 -1.23
C PRO A 238 -9.18 1.50 -0.68
N CYS A 239 -8.82 2.78 -0.65
CA CYS A 239 -7.51 3.21 -0.18
C CYS A 239 -7.27 2.84 1.30
N MET A 240 -8.31 2.86 2.15
CA MET A 240 -8.20 2.47 3.56
C MET A 240 -7.82 1.00 3.76
N THR A 241 -8.20 0.12 2.83
CA THR A 241 -7.87 -1.32 2.90
C THR A 241 -6.37 -1.61 2.79
N HIS A 242 -5.61 -0.63 2.27
CA HIS A 242 -4.17 -0.71 2.12
C HIS A 242 -3.41 -0.08 3.30
N MET A 243 -4.10 0.60 4.22
CA MET A 243 -3.48 1.31 5.35
C MET A 243 -3.29 0.43 6.59
N ASN A 244 -3.93 -0.75 6.65
CA ASN A 244 -3.93 -1.65 7.81
C ASN A 244 -4.36 -0.98 9.11
N PHE A 245 -5.34 -0.08 9.05
CA PHE A 245 -5.88 0.57 10.25
C PHE A 245 -6.48 -0.46 11.21
N THR A 246 -6.15 -0.32 12.50
CA THR A 246 -6.80 -1.07 13.57
C THR A 246 -8.24 -0.56 13.78
N LYS A 247 -9.04 -1.33 14.52
CA LYS A 247 -10.41 -0.92 14.86
C LYS A 247 -10.45 0.40 15.61
N GLU A 248 -9.45 0.69 16.43
CA GLU A 248 -9.29 1.95 17.18
C GLU A 248 -9.16 3.16 16.24
N TYR A 249 -8.42 3.02 15.14
CA TYR A 249 -8.31 4.10 14.15
C TYR A 249 -9.64 4.32 13.42
N THR A 250 -10.36 3.25 13.11
CA THR A 250 -11.61 3.35 12.34
C THR A 250 -12.83 3.72 13.19
N SER A 251 -12.79 3.54 14.51
CA SER A 251 -13.96 3.73 15.39
C SER A 251 -14.39 5.20 15.51
N VAL A 252 -13.51 6.15 15.20
CA VAL A 252 -13.82 7.59 15.19
C VAL A 252 -14.60 8.03 13.95
N MET A 253 -14.77 7.14 12.96
CA MET A 253 -15.41 7.45 11.68
C MET A 253 -16.88 7.02 11.67
N SER A 254 -17.75 7.86 11.09
CA SER A 254 -19.10 7.48 10.66
C SER A 254 -19.44 8.10 9.32
N SER A 255 -20.46 7.56 8.66
CA SER A 255 -20.92 8.06 7.37
C SER A 255 -22.40 8.43 7.40
N LEU A 256 -22.75 9.50 6.70
CA LEU A 256 -24.09 9.90 6.30
C LEU A 256 -24.16 9.95 4.78
N ASN A 257 -25.37 9.87 4.23
CA ASN A 257 -25.62 10.16 2.81
C ASN A 257 -26.18 11.58 2.65
N TRP A 258 -26.21 12.15 1.44
CA TRP A 258 -26.72 13.51 1.22
C TRP A 258 -28.15 13.73 1.70
N ALA A 259 -29.06 12.77 1.47
CA ALA A 259 -30.43 12.88 1.98
C ALA A 259 -30.44 12.94 3.51
N THR A 260 -29.55 12.18 4.17
CA THR A 260 -29.45 12.15 5.61
C THR A 260 -28.65 13.31 6.23
N ALA A 261 -27.94 14.06 5.40
CA ALA A 261 -27.29 15.31 5.77
C ALA A 261 -28.22 16.53 5.65
N ASP A 262 -29.36 16.40 4.98
CA ASP A 262 -30.37 17.48 4.86
C ASP A 262 -31.23 17.57 6.13
N GLU A 263 -31.31 18.76 6.73
CA GLU A 263 -32.10 19.01 7.95
C GLU A 263 -33.60 18.80 7.72
N ALA A 264 -34.11 19.13 6.54
CA ALA A 264 -35.53 19.01 6.22
C ALA A 264 -35.96 17.56 5.91
N TYR A 265 -35.02 16.68 5.64
CA TYR A 265 -35.31 15.30 5.26
C TYR A 265 -35.60 14.44 6.49
N THR A 266 -36.75 13.77 6.49
CA THR A 266 -37.10 12.77 7.51
C THR A 266 -36.65 11.37 7.05
N PRO A 267 -35.67 10.72 7.72
CA PRO A 267 -35.21 9.41 7.31
C PRO A 267 -36.30 8.34 7.43
N ILE A 268 -36.39 7.48 6.42
CA ILE A 268 -37.33 6.36 6.39
C ILE A 268 -36.75 5.24 7.25
N LEU A 269 -37.25 5.09 8.47
CA LEU A 269 -36.80 4.06 9.42
C LEU A 269 -37.68 2.82 9.35
N ALA A 270 -37.05 1.65 9.22
CA ALA A 270 -37.76 0.38 9.31
C ALA A 270 -38.21 0.14 10.75
N SER A 271 -39.46 -0.31 10.94
CA SER A 271 -39.97 -0.65 12.27
C SER A 271 -39.04 -1.65 12.99
N SER A 272 -38.66 -1.26 14.21
CA SER A 272 -37.87 -2.06 15.15
C SER A 272 -38.74 -2.89 16.08
N GLU A 273 -40.06 -2.76 16.02
CA GLU A 273 -40.99 -3.44 16.90
C GLU A 273 -41.60 -4.70 16.24
N PRO A 274 -41.86 -5.75 17.03
CA PRO A 274 -42.55 -6.93 16.52
C PRO A 274 -44.02 -6.60 16.20
N PRO A 275 -44.58 -7.03 15.04
CA PRO A 275 -45.96 -6.73 14.64
C PRO A 275 -47.05 -7.19 15.61
N ALA A 276 -46.74 -8.16 16.48
CA ALA A 276 -47.67 -8.74 17.44
C ALA A 276 -47.23 -8.49 18.90
N GLY A 277 -46.30 -7.55 19.14
CA GLY A 277 -45.72 -7.30 20.47
C GLY A 277 -44.78 -8.41 20.98
N THR A 278 -44.81 -9.60 20.38
CA THR A 278 -44.00 -10.76 20.75
C THR A 278 -43.06 -11.18 19.61
N PHE A 279 -41.85 -11.63 19.98
CA PHE A 279 -40.89 -12.17 19.02
C PHE A 279 -41.29 -13.60 18.65
N LYS A 280 -41.42 -13.89 17.35
CA LYS A 280 -41.71 -15.24 16.85
C LYS A 280 -40.48 -16.14 16.84
N SER A 281 -39.28 -15.56 16.84
CA SER A 281 -38.01 -16.30 16.89
C SER A 281 -36.83 -15.45 17.38
N GLU A 282 -35.77 -16.10 17.85
CA GLU A 282 -34.49 -15.45 18.20
C GLU A 282 -33.84 -14.74 16.99
N GLY A 283 -33.99 -15.30 15.79
CA GLY A 283 -33.54 -14.65 14.56
C GLY A 283 -34.30 -13.35 14.26
N GLN A 284 -35.62 -13.33 14.50
CA GLN A 284 -36.42 -12.12 14.36
C GLN A 284 -36.00 -11.05 15.38
N LYS A 285 -35.80 -11.45 16.64
CA LYS A 285 -35.32 -10.56 17.72
C LYS A 285 -33.98 -9.93 17.37
N THR A 286 -33.02 -10.73 16.91
CA THR A 286 -31.70 -10.25 16.49
C THR A 286 -31.79 -9.25 15.34
N ARG A 287 -32.64 -9.52 14.34
CA ARG A 287 -32.83 -8.61 13.20
C ARG A 287 -33.46 -7.28 13.61
N LEU A 288 -34.47 -7.31 14.48
CA LEU A 288 -35.13 -6.09 14.98
C LEU A 288 -34.18 -5.25 15.84
N ASN A 289 -33.37 -5.89 16.70
CA ASN A 289 -32.34 -5.20 17.48
C ASN A 289 -31.28 -4.54 16.58
N LYS A 290 -30.82 -5.22 15.53
CA LYS A 290 -29.88 -4.62 14.55
C LYS A 290 -30.48 -3.39 13.86
N ARG A 291 -31.78 -3.42 13.52
CA ARG A 291 -32.49 -2.26 12.94
C ARG A 291 -32.60 -1.11 13.93
N LYS A 292 -32.91 -1.41 15.19
CA LYS A 292 -32.97 -0.41 16.27
C LYS A 292 -31.63 0.31 16.41
N VAL A 293 -30.54 -0.46 16.57
CA VAL A 293 -29.17 0.10 16.68
C VAL A 293 -28.82 0.94 15.45
N ALA A 294 -29.07 0.45 14.24
CA ALA A 294 -28.79 1.21 13.02
C ALA A 294 -29.57 2.54 12.95
N SER A 295 -30.83 2.54 13.39
CA SER A 295 -31.68 3.74 13.43
C SER A 295 -31.19 4.74 14.48
N GLU A 296 -30.83 4.26 15.67
CA GLU A 296 -30.26 5.09 16.75
C GLU A 296 -28.93 5.71 16.33
N THR A 297 -28.02 4.92 15.73
CA THR A 297 -26.76 5.42 15.19
C THR A 297 -26.96 6.47 14.10
N LEU A 298 -27.93 6.28 13.20
CA LEU A 298 -28.24 7.26 12.15
C LEU A 298 -28.71 8.60 12.76
N LEU A 299 -29.64 8.54 13.72
CA LEU A 299 -30.17 9.73 14.39
C LEU A 299 -29.07 10.44 15.20
N GLN A 300 -28.22 9.68 15.91
CA GLN A 300 -27.08 10.23 16.64
C GLN A 300 -26.09 10.91 15.70
N ASN A 301 -25.72 10.29 14.58
CA ASN A 301 -24.81 10.89 13.61
C ASN A 301 -25.40 12.18 13.00
N ARG A 302 -26.72 12.21 12.76
CA ARG A 302 -27.44 13.42 12.32
C ARG A 302 -27.40 14.53 13.36
N GLU A 303 -27.74 14.22 14.60
CA GLU A 303 -27.68 15.18 15.70
C GLU A 303 -26.27 15.74 15.83
N GLU A 304 -25.25 14.89 15.72
CA GLU A 304 -23.85 15.30 15.68
C GLU A 304 -23.54 16.26 14.53
N LEU A 305 -24.01 15.95 13.32
CA LEU A 305 -23.79 16.80 12.15
C LEU A 305 -24.37 18.20 12.38
N PHE A 306 -25.60 18.29 12.88
CA PHE A 306 -26.30 19.56 13.08
C PHE A 306 -25.85 20.32 14.35
N ALA A 307 -25.28 19.63 15.33
CA ALA A 307 -24.64 20.27 16.47
C ALA A 307 -23.47 21.20 16.07
N GLY A 308 -22.92 21.05 14.85
CA GLY A 308 -21.87 21.93 14.34
C GLY A 308 -20.52 21.56 14.92
N GLU A 309 -19.71 22.51 15.39
CA GLU A 309 -18.44 22.25 16.10
C GLU A 309 -17.40 21.39 15.33
N PHE A 310 -17.25 21.65 14.03
CA PHE A 310 -16.18 21.06 13.23
C PHE A 310 -14.96 22.00 13.20
N ASP A 311 -13.77 21.44 13.41
CA ASP A 311 -12.48 22.13 13.29
C ASP A 311 -12.10 22.37 11.82
N GLY A 312 -12.65 21.59 10.89
CA GLY A 312 -12.35 21.70 9.46
C GLY A 312 -13.31 20.91 8.56
N TYR A 313 -13.41 21.40 7.32
CA TYR A 313 -14.21 20.83 6.24
C TYR A 313 -13.26 20.45 5.10
N VAL A 314 -13.39 19.23 4.57
CA VAL A 314 -12.49 18.69 3.55
C VAL A 314 -13.24 18.11 2.36
#